data_AF-A0AAJ2H595-F1
#
_entry.id   AF-A0AAJ2H595-F1
#
_cell.length_a   1.000
_cell.length_b   1.000
_cell.length_c   1.000
_cell.angle_alpha   90.00
_cell.angle_beta   90.00
_cell.angle_gamma   90.00
#
_symmetry.space_group_name_H-M   'P 1'
#
loop_
_entity.id
_entity.type
_entity.pdbx_description
1 polymer ?
#
loop_
_entity_poly.entity_id
_entity_poly.type
_entity_poly.pdbx_seq_one_letter_code
_entity_poly.pdbx_strand_id
1 'polypeptide(L)' 'MNNLKILINKLSKNNRMALEKAANTCISKMNYEIEIEHFFIELLQLEKIDLTILCKKFKVSSQTLMQDLEQEVDKL' A
#
# COMPACT_ATOMS: atom_id res chain seq x y z
N MET A 1 11.23 9.34 21.92
CA MET A 1 11.52 8.07 21.20
C MET A 1 10.37 7.82 20.24
N ASN A 2 10.69 7.58 18.96
CA ASN A 2 9.85 7.89 17.81
C ASN A 2 8.50 7.13 17.79
N ASN A 3 7.38 7.88 17.88
CA ASN A 3 6.02 7.34 17.83
C ASN A 3 5.76 6.48 16.58
N LEU A 4 6.46 6.78 15.47
CA LEU A 4 6.33 6.05 14.21
C LEU A 4 6.72 4.57 14.32
N LYS A 5 7.83 4.25 15.02
CA LYS A 5 8.27 2.85 15.21
C LYS A 5 7.23 2.05 15.99
N ILE A 6 6.59 2.69 16.96
CA ILE A 6 5.51 2.08 17.76
C ILE A 6 4.30 1.80 16.88
N LEU A 7 3.90 2.75 16.04
CA LEU A 7 2.77 2.57 15.11
C LEU A 7 3.02 1.48 14.08
N ILE A 8 4.19 1.45 13.45
CA ILE A 8 4.58 0.39 12.49
C ILE A 8 4.57 -0.99 13.17
N ASN A 9 5.00 -1.05 14.44
CA ASN A 9 4.97 -2.31 15.20
C ASN A 9 3.55 -2.81 15.53
N LYS A 10 2.52 -1.96 15.48
CA LYS A 10 1.11 -2.36 15.64
C LYS A 10 0.53 -2.96 14.36
N LEU A 11 1.16 -2.76 13.21
CA LEU A 11 0.73 -3.37 11.96
C LEU A 11 0.94 -4.89 12.01
N SER A 12 0.00 -5.61 11.40
CA SER A 12 0.15 -7.03 11.11
C SER A 12 1.40 -7.27 10.25
N LYS A 13 1.91 -8.51 10.24
CA LYS A 13 3.11 -8.86 9.46
C LYS A 13 2.99 -8.48 7.99
N ASN A 14 1.86 -8.81 7.36
CA ASN A 14 1.60 -8.50 5.95
C ASN A 14 1.56 -7.00 5.69
N ASN A 15 0.88 -6.24 6.55
CA ASN A 15 0.76 -4.79 6.42
C ASN A 15 2.12 -4.09 6.64
N ARG A 16 2.93 -4.59 7.57
CA ARG A 16 4.28 -4.07 7.79
C ARG A 16 5.17 -4.30 6.56
N MET A 17 5.16 -5.52 6.01
CA MET A 17 5.92 -5.83 4.80
C MET A 17 5.48 -4.98 3.60
N ALA A 18 4.17 -4.77 3.42
CA ALA A 18 3.67 -3.90 2.36
C ALA A 18 4.09 -2.43 2.57
N LEU A 19 4.09 -1.92 3.80
CA LEU A 19 4.57 -0.56 4.09
C LEU A 19 6.07 -0.40 3.83
N GLU A 20 6.88 -1.40 4.17
CA GLU A 20 8.32 -1.42 3.85
C GLU A 20 8.57 -1.41 2.33
N LYS A 21 7.78 -2.17 1.57
CA LYS A 21 7.85 -2.10 0.10
C LYS A 21 7.37 -0.76 -0.45
N ALA A 22 6.32 -0.17 0.12
CA ALA A 22 5.80 1.12 -0.29
C ALA A 22 6.86 2.23 -0.10
N ALA A 23 7.65 2.15 0.97
CA ALA A 23 8.80 3.02 1.17
C ALA A 23 9.85 2.88 0.05
N ASN A 24 10.14 1.65 -0.39
CA ASN A 24 11.06 1.42 -1.51
C ASN A 24 10.49 1.97 -2.82
N THR A 25 9.19 1.79 -3.07
CA THR A 25 8.51 2.32 -4.26
C THR A 25 8.53 3.86 -4.29
N CYS A 26 8.28 4.51 -3.14
CA CYS A 26 8.38 5.96 -2.98
C CYS A 26 9.79 6.47 -3.37
N ILE A 27 10.84 5.82 -2.85
CA ILE A 27 12.23 6.17 -3.19
C ILE A 27 12.51 5.94 -4.67
N SER A 28 12.06 4.81 -5.23
CA SER A 28 12.25 4.46 -6.64
C SER A 28 11.58 5.46 -7.60
N LYS A 29 10.44 6.02 -7.21
CA LYS A 29 9.72 7.04 -7.98
C LYS A 29 10.20 8.47 -7.70
N MET A 30 11.18 8.65 -6.80
CA MET A 30 11.67 9.96 -6.35
C MET A 30 10.60 10.84 -5.68
N ASN A 31 9.61 10.20 -5.05
CA ASN A 31 8.56 10.89 -4.31
C ASN A 31 9.08 11.33 -2.92
N TYR A 32 8.65 12.50 -2.45
CA TYR A 32 9.14 13.08 -1.21
C TYR A 32 8.61 12.37 0.05
N GLU A 33 7.36 11.91 0.02
CA GLU A 33 6.68 11.28 1.15
C GLU A 33 5.94 10.00 0.74
N ILE A 34 5.82 9.07 1.68
CA ILE A 34 5.07 7.82 1.48
C ILE A 34 3.58 8.13 1.64
N GLU A 35 2.90 8.29 0.52
CA GLU A 35 1.44 8.44 0.48
C GLU A 35 0.69 7.11 0.64
N ILE A 36 -0.60 7.19 0.96
CA ILE A 36 -1.47 6.01 1.20
C ILE A 36 -1.61 5.13 -0.05
N GLU A 37 -1.53 5.73 -1.24
CA GLU A 37 -1.61 5.06 -2.54
C GLU A 37 -0.46 4.07 -2.70
N HIS A 38 0.77 4.47 -2.34
CA HIS A 38 1.92 3.55 -2.34
C HIS A 38 1.63 2.32 -1.48
N PHE A 39 1.04 2.52 -0.30
CA PHE A 39 0.74 1.45 0.62
C PHE A 39 -0.36 0.52 0.08
N PHE A 40 -1.42 1.08 -0.51
CA PHE A 40 -2.51 0.30 -1.08
C PHE A 40 -2.10 -0.47 -2.34
N ILE A 41 -1.24 0.09 -3.19
CA ILE A 41 -0.64 -0.62 -4.33
C ILE A 41 0.11 -1.87 -3.85
N GLU A 42 0.91 -1.76 -2.80
CA GLU A 42 1.63 -2.91 -2.24
C GLU A 42 0.72 -3.92 -1.53
N LEU A 43 -0.36 -3.47 -0.87
CA LEU A 43 -1.35 -4.36 -0.28
C LEU A 43 -2.15 -5.12 -1.34
N LEU A 44 -2.51 -4.50 -2.47
CA LEU A 44 -3.28 -5.12 -3.54
C LEU A 44 -2.51 -6.24 -4.26
N GLN A 45 -1.18 -6.26 -4.16
CA GLN A 45 -0.34 -7.35 -4.65
C GLN A 45 -0.37 -8.59 -3.74
N LEU A 46 -0.82 -8.46 -2.48
CA LEU A 46 -0.88 -9.59 -1.54
C LEU A 46 -2.17 -10.37 -1.71
N GLU A 47 -2.09 -11.69 -1.73
CA GLU A 47 -3.29 -12.54 -1.75
C GLU A 47 -3.81 -12.81 -0.32
N LYS A 48 -5.13 -13.05 -0.23
CA LYS A 48 -5.82 -13.52 0.99
C LYS A 48 -5.70 -12.57 2.19
N ILE A 49 -5.54 -11.28 1.93
CA ILE A 49 -5.67 -10.22 2.95
C ILE A 49 -7.04 -9.56 2.87
N ASP A 50 -7.45 -8.89 3.95
CA ASP A 50 -8.76 -8.25 4.08
C ASP A 50 -9.12 -7.38 2.87
N LEU A 51 -8.18 -6.54 2.39
CA LEU A 51 -8.41 -5.68 1.23
C LEU A 51 -8.80 -6.49 -0.02
N THR A 52 -8.01 -7.50 -0.39
CA THR A 52 -8.30 -8.34 -1.57
C THR A 52 -9.57 -9.19 -1.42
N ILE A 53 -9.88 -9.64 -0.20
CA ILE A 53 -11.11 -10.36 0.12
C ILE A 53 -12.31 -9.43 -0.06
N LEU A 54 -12.22 -8.19 0.42
CA LEU A 54 -13.26 -7.17 0.29
C LEU A 54 -13.44 -6.76 -1.18
N CYS A 55 -12.36 -6.51 -1.93
CA CYS A 55 -12.44 -6.22 -3.36
C CYS A 55 -13.21 -7.31 -4.11
N LYS A 56 -12.86 -8.58 -3.88
CA LYS A 56 -13.57 -9.73 -4.48
C LYS A 56 -15.04 -9.78 -4.05
N LYS A 57 -15.33 -9.58 -2.77
CA LYS A 57 -16.70 -9.63 -2.22
C LYS A 57 -17.59 -8.54 -2.82
N PHE A 58 -17.06 -7.33 -2.99
CA PHE A 58 -17.79 -6.18 -3.50
C PHE A 58 -17.66 -5.99 -5.02
N LYS A 59 -17.05 -6.96 -5.72
CA LYS A 59 -16.85 -6.93 -7.17
C LYS A 59 -16.03 -5.70 -7.64
N VAL A 60 -15.14 -5.22 -6.79
CA VAL A 60 -14.15 -4.19 -7.15
C VAL A 60 -12.96 -4.91 -7.80
N SER A 61 -12.62 -4.49 -9.02
CA SER A 61 -11.45 -5.00 -9.72
C SER A 61 -10.18 -4.51 -9.02
N SER A 62 -9.45 -5.40 -8.35
CA SER A 62 -8.16 -5.04 -7.73
C SER A 62 -7.16 -4.50 -8.75
N GLN A 63 -7.20 -5.01 -9.99
CA GLN A 63 -6.32 -4.56 -11.06
C GLN A 63 -6.64 -3.12 -11.47
N THR A 64 -7.92 -2.79 -11.68
CA THR A 64 -8.34 -1.43 -12.06
C THR A 64 -8.07 -0.46 -10.92
N LEU A 65 -8.39 -0.86 -9.67
CA LEU A 65 -8.07 -0.05 -8.49
C LEU A 65 -6.56 0.22 -8.37
N MET A 66 -5.72 -0.78 -8.64
CA MET A 66 -4.27 -0.61 -8.62
C MET A 66 -3.80 0.38 -9.70
N GLN A 67 -4.34 0.28 -10.91
CA GLN A 67 -4.04 1.23 -11.99
C GLN A 67 -4.44 2.66 -11.64
N ASP A 68 -5.62 2.85 -11.04
CA ASP A 68 -6.09 4.17 -10.61
C ASP A 68 -5.15 4.77 -9.55
N LEU A 69 -4.71 3.96 -8.57
CA LEU A 69 -3.76 4.38 -7.54
C LEU A 69 -2.37 4.70 -8.13
N GLU A 70 -1.89 3.89 -9.08
CA GLU A 70 -0.61 4.12 -9.76
C GLU A 70 -0.61 5.46 -10.50
N GLN A 71 -1.73 5.81 -11.15
CA GLN A 71 -1.89 7.11 -11.81
C GLN A 71 -1.87 8.28 -10.83
N GLU A 72 -2.42 8.14 -9.62
CA GLU A 72 -2.33 9.18 -8.60
C GLU A 72 -0.89 9.33 -8.07
N VAL A 73 -0.18 8.21 -7.89
CA VAL A 73 1.24 8.24 -7.49
C VAL A 73 2.12 8.91 -8.55
N ASP A 74 1.82 8.74 -9.83
CA ASP A 74 2.57 9.38 -10.92
C ASP A 74 2.35 10.90 -11.03
N LYS A 75 1.37 11.45 -10.29
CA LYS A 75 1.09 12.89 -10.24
C LYS A 75 1.76 13.60 -9.06
N LEU A 76 2.38 12.85 -8.15
CA LEU A 76 3.13 13.38 -7.00
C LEU A 76 4.45 14.01 -7.45
#